data_AF-A0A6V8LW70-F1
#
_entry.id   AF-A0A6V8LW70-F1
#
_cell.length_a   1.000
_cell.length_b   1.000
_cell.length_c   1.000
_cell.angle_alpha   90.00
_cell.angle_beta   90.00
_cell.angle_gamma   90.00
#
_symmetry.space_group_name_H-M   'P 1'
#
loop_
_entity.id
_entity.type
_entity.pdbx_description
1 polymer ?
#
loop_
_entity_poly.entity_id
_entity_poly.type
_entity_poly.pdbx_seq_one_letter_code
_entity_poly.pdbx_strand_id
1 'polypeptide(L)'
;MHRILLHLARRAALPALLLALLAAGAAAQSDPDMTLVAAGASITAVVGEEDGEGLWLLASDGTNYAVWTPEEVTVESLAAFQAAFKNKEVTLNGDVYKDKFGNLNLFVKALPQP
;
A
#
# COMPACT_ATOMS: atom_id res chain seq x y z
N MET A 1 9.67 40.83 56.50
CA MET A 1 10.15 41.55 55.30
C MET A 1 10.82 40.55 54.37
N HIS A 2 10.33 40.41 53.12
CA HIS A 2 11.07 40.01 51.90
C HIS A 2 11.71 38.59 51.90
N ARG A 3 11.45 37.62 51.02
CA ARG A 3 11.04 37.51 49.59
C ARG A 3 10.62 36.03 49.37
N ILE A 4 9.47 35.70 48.79
CA ILE A 4 9.24 35.43 47.35
C ILE A 4 10.38 34.66 46.67
N LEU A 5 10.08 33.48 46.10
CA LEU A 5 10.19 33.16 44.67
C LEU A 5 10.68 31.71 44.40
N LEU A 6 9.75 30.92 43.87
CA LEU A 6 9.90 29.93 42.78
C LEU A 6 10.97 28.84 42.90
N HIS A 7 10.49 27.63 43.20
CA HIS A 7 11.04 26.40 42.64
C HIS A 7 10.77 26.38 41.13
N LEU A 8 11.71 26.92 40.35
CA LEU A 8 11.68 26.85 38.89
C LEU A 8 13.08 26.56 38.37
N ALA A 9 13.39 25.29 38.09
CA ALA A 9 14.27 24.93 36.99
C ALA A 9 14.24 23.43 36.70
N ARG A 10 13.64 23.12 35.54
CA ARG A 10 14.15 22.13 34.58
C ARG A 10 13.96 20.65 34.93
N ARG A 11 12.69 20.24 34.94
CA ARG A 11 12.31 18.97 34.30
C ARG A 11 12.42 19.16 32.78
N ALA A 12 13.48 18.64 32.17
CA ALA A 12 13.62 18.60 30.72
C ALA A 12 14.32 17.31 30.32
N ALA A 13 13.53 16.26 30.10
CA ALA A 13 13.88 15.12 29.25
C ALA A 13 12.69 14.14 29.21
N LEU A 14 11.63 14.52 28.51
CA LEU A 14 10.67 13.54 27.97
C LEU A 14 10.04 14.18 26.72
N PRO A 15 10.68 14.01 25.56
CA PRO A 15 9.91 13.46 24.44
C PRO A 15 10.82 12.68 23.48
N ALA A 16 10.85 11.35 23.58
CA ALA A 16 11.52 10.54 22.54
C ALA A 16 11.06 9.07 22.53
N LEU A 17 9.81 8.77 22.88
CA LEU A 17 9.33 7.38 22.84
C LEU A 17 7.89 7.30 22.33
N LEU A 18 7.64 7.85 21.14
CA LEU A 18 6.33 7.74 20.48
C LEU A 18 6.43 7.83 18.94
N LEU A 19 7.45 7.20 18.35
CA LEU A 19 7.61 7.13 16.89
C LEU A 19 7.99 5.72 16.37
N ALA A 20 7.82 4.67 17.18
CA ALA A 20 8.16 3.29 16.79
C ALA A 20 6.93 2.41 16.47
N LEU A 21 5.83 2.99 15.98
CA LEU A 21 4.72 2.22 15.43
C LEU A 21 4.29 2.87 14.12
N LEU A 22 4.79 2.36 12.98
CA LEU A 22 4.12 2.38 11.67
C LEU A 22 4.91 1.66 10.55
N ALA A 23 5.86 0.77 10.87
CA ALA A 23 6.47 -0.11 9.88
C ALA A 23 5.76 -1.48 9.88
N ALA A 24 4.48 -1.50 9.50
CA ALA A 24 3.74 -2.73 9.18
C ALA A 24 3.26 -2.63 7.73
N GLY A 25 4.12 -3.09 6.83
CA GLY A 25 3.90 -3.09 5.40
C GLY A 25 5.13 -3.63 4.70
N ALA A 26 5.36 -4.93 4.86
CA ALA A 26 6.31 -5.65 4.04
C ALA A 26 5.68 -7.01 3.69
N ALA A 27 4.70 -6.97 2.79
CA ALA A 27 4.39 -8.12 1.95
C ALA A 27 4.80 -7.71 0.54
N ALA A 28 6.11 -7.79 0.29
CA ALA A 28 6.64 -7.76 -1.07
C ALA A 28 7.60 -8.94 -1.16
N GLN A 29 7.20 -9.92 -1.95
CA GLN A 29 8.08 -10.96 -2.44
C GLN A 29 9.30 -10.26 -3.07
N SER A 30 10.46 -10.44 -2.45
CA SER A 30 11.68 -9.69 -2.78
C SER A 30 12.24 -10.15 -4.12
N ASP A 31 11.69 -9.68 -5.23
CA ASP A 31 12.43 -9.68 -6.49
C ASP A 31 13.50 -8.57 -6.38
N PRO A 32 14.81 -8.93 -6.35
CA PRO A 32 15.88 -7.94 -6.21
C PRO A 32 15.93 -6.92 -7.36
N ASP A 33 15.22 -7.19 -8.46
CA ASP A 33 15.15 -6.31 -9.63
C ASP A 33 14.00 -5.28 -9.55
N MET A 34 13.19 -5.28 -8.47
CA MET A 34 12.10 -4.33 -8.30
C MET A 34 12.53 -3.08 -7.50
N THR A 35 12.21 -1.91 -8.04
CA THR A 35 12.46 -0.61 -7.39
C THR A 35 11.15 -0.01 -6.89
N LEU A 36 11.10 0.40 -5.63
CA LEU A 36 9.94 1.11 -5.08
C LEU A 36 9.75 2.47 -5.79
N VAL A 37 8.56 2.71 -6.32
CA VAL A 37 8.16 3.97 -6.97
C VAL A 37 7.31 4.82 -6.02
N ALA A 38 6.37 4.19 -5.32
CA ALA A 38 5.50 4.88 -4.37
C ALA A 38 5.08 3.93 -3.24
N ALA A 39 5.23 4.36 -1.98
CA ALA A 39 4.73 3.62 -0.83
C ALA A 39 3.34 4.12 -0.43
N GLY A 40 2.43 3.21 -0.07
CA GLY A 40 1.08 3.52 0.37
C GLY A 40 0.24 4.28 -0.66
N ALA A 41 0.43 3.99 -1.94
CA ALA A 41 -0.33 4.58 -3.03
C ALA A 41 -1.80 4.15 -2.99
N SER A 42 -2.68 5.05 -3.42
CA SER A 42 -4.10 4.79 -3.65
C SER A 42 -4.35 4.92 -5.15
N ILE A 43 -4.59 3.80 -5.83
CA ILE A 43 -4.76 3.71 -7.28
C ILE A 43 -6.23 3.49 -7.60
N THR A 44 -6.85 4.46 -8.27
CA THR A 44 -8.20 4.33 -8.84
C THR A 44 -8.09 3.99 -10.31
N ALA A 45 -8.60 2.82 -10.70
CA ALA A 45 -8.42 2.27 -12.04
C ALA A 45 -9.51 1.25 -12.38
N VAL A 46 -9.65 0.94 -13.67
CA VAL A 46 -10.58 -0.08 -14.15
C VAL A 46 -9.93 -1.45 -14.04
N VAL A 47 -10.65 -2.43 -13.48
CA VAL A 47 -10.23 -3.84 -13.49
C VAL A 47 -10.31 -4.38 -14.92
N GLY A 48 -9.17 -4.79 -15.46
CA GLY A 48 -9.04 -5.36 -16.80
C GLY A 48 -9.72 -6.71 -16.95
N GLU A 49 -9.78 -7.20 -18.20
CA GLU A 49 -10.26 -8.56 -18.46
C GLU A 49 -9.23 -9.61 -18.00
N GLU A 50 -9.73 -10.73 -17.48
CA GLU A 50 -8.92 -11.91 -17.17
C GLU A 50 -8.38 -12.52 -18.48
N ASP A 51 -7.07 -12.44 -18.72
CA ASP A 51 -6.37 -13.10 -19.84
C ASP A 51 -5.59 -14.35 -19.40
N GLY A 52 -5.84 -14.84 -18.18
CA GLY A 52 -5.35 -16.12 -17.68
C GLY A 52 -4.05 -16.03 -16.87
N GLU A 53 -3.43 -14.86 -16.71
CA GLU A 53 -2.12 -14.74 -16.03
C GLU A 53 -2.05 -13.73 -14.87
N GLY A 54 -3.15 -13.07 -14.49
CA GLY A 54 -3.13 -12.20 -13.31
C GLY A 54 -4.25 -11.16 -13.26
N LEU A 55 -4.24 -10.35 -12.21
CA LEU A 55 -5.13 -9.19 -12.06
C LEU A 55 -4.43 -7.94 -12.57
N TRP A 56 -5.07 -7.24 -13.51
CA TRP A 56 -4.57 -6.00 -14.11
C TRP A 56 -5.49 -4.82 -13.86
N LEU A 57 -4.89 -3.64 -13.67
CA LEU A 57 -5.61 -2.37 -13.53
C LEU A 57 -5.17 -1.37 -14.59
N LEU A 58 -6.13 -0.78 -15.29
CA LEU A 58 -5.90 0.32 -16.23
C LEU A 58 -6.38 1.64 -15.64
N ALA A 59 -5.45 2.52 -15.29
CA ALA A 59 -5.74 3.86 -14.82
C ALA A 59 -6.19 4.77 -15.99
N SER A 60 -6.88 5.86 -15.66
CA SER A 60 -7.42 6.80 -16.66
C SER A 60 -6.35 7.51 -17.51
N ASP A 61 -5.11 7.58 -17.01
CA ASP A 61 -3.96 8.15 -17.71
C ASP A 61 -3.28 7.14 -18.67
N GLY A 62 -3.83 5.94 -18.79
CA GLY A 62 -3.28 4.85 -19.62
C GLY A 62 -2.24 4.00 -18.90
N THR A 63 -1.94 4.28 -17.63
CA THR A 63 -1.00 3.46 -16.84
C THR A 63 -1.61 2.10 -16.52
N ASN A 64 -0.84 1.03 -16.75
CA ASN A 64 -1.24 -0.33 -16.43
C ASN A 64 -0.45 -0.85 -15.21
N TYR A 65 -1.14 -1.51 -14.28
CA TYR A 65 -0.55 -2.11 -13.09
C TYR A 65 -0.86 -3.61 -13.04
N ALA A 66 0.17 -4.43 -12.86
CA ALA A 66 0.01 -5.81 -12.40
C ALA A 66 -0.28 -5.80 -10.89
N VAL A 67 -1.36 -6.45 -10.45
CA VAL A 67 -1.71 -6.49 -9.03
C VAL A 67 -1.16 -7.74 -8.38
N TRP A 68 -0.38 -7.55 -7.33
CA TRP A 68 0.17 -8.60 -6.48
C TRP A 68 -0.57 -8.61 -5.15
N THR A 69 -1.21 -9.74 -4.85
CA THR A 69 -1.97 -9.96 -3.62
C THR A 69 -1.15 -10.77 -2.61
N PRO A 70 -1.34 -10.58 -1.30
CA PRO A 70 -0.66 -11.39 -0.30
C PRO A 70 -1.18 -12.84 -0.33
N GLU A 71 -0.39 -13.78 0.18
CA GLU A 71 -0.72 -15.22 0.19
C GLU A 71 -2.02 -15.55 0.93
N GLU A 72 -2.46 -14.67 1.83
CA GLU A 72 -3.72 -14.82 2.57
C GLU A 72 -4.97 -14.64 1.68
N VAL A 73 -4.82 -13.97 0.53
CA VAL A 73 -5.91 -13.81 -0.44
C VAL A 73 -6.11 -15.12 -1.18
N THR A 74 -7.23 -15.77 -0.91
CA THR A 74 -7.57 -17.05 -1.55
C THR A 74 -7.90 -16.86 -3.03
N VAL A 75 -7.72 -17.92 -3.82
CA VAL A 75 -8.16 -17.97 -5.23
C VAL A 75 -9.65 -17.66 -5.36
N GLU A 76 -10.48 -18.15 -4.42
CA GLU A 76 -11.92 -17.84 -4.38
C GLU A 76 -12.19 -16.34 -4.17
N SER A 77 -11.45 -15.70 -3.26
CA SER A 77 -11.58 -14.25 -3.02
C SER A 77 -11.15 -13.44 -4.24
N LEU A 78 -10.08 -13.85 -4.91
CA LEU A 78 -9.61 -13.22 -6.14
C LEU A 78 -10.64 -13.36 -7.27
N ALA A 79 -11.21 -14.55 -7.45
CA ALA A 79 -12.26 -14.80 -8.43
C ALA A 79 -13.54 -14.01 -8.13
N ALA A 80 -13.95 -13.94 -6.86
CA ALA A 80 -15.11 -13.14 -6.44
C ALA A 80 -14.88 -11.64 -6.68
N PHE A 81 -13.69 -11.13 -6.35
CA PHE A 81 -13.29 -9.76 -6.64
C PHE A 81 -13.34 -9.47 -8.15
N GLN A 82 -12.72 -10.31 -8.97
CA GLN A 82 -12.74 -10.12 -10.42
C GLN A 82 -14.18 -10.17 -10.97
N ALA A 83 -14.99 -11.13 -10.55
CA ALA A 83 -16.39 -11.22 -10.98
C ALA A 83 -17.21 -9.97 -10.60
N ALA A 84 -16.96 -9.40 -9.41
CA ALA A 84 -17.67 -8.23 -8.93
C ALA A 84 -17.22 -6.92 -9.58
N PHE A 85 -15.92 -6.77 -9.86
CA PHE A 85 -15.30 -5.51 -10.26
C PHE A 85 -14.79 -5.47 -11.71
N LYS A 86 -14.84 -6.57 -12.47
CA LYS A 86 -14.46 -6.59 -13.89
C LYS A 86 -15.13 -5.46 -14.66
N ASN A 87 -14.35 -4.72 -15.44
CA ASN A 87 -14.78 -3.55 -16.21
C ASN A 87 -15.39 -2.41 -15.37
N LYS A 88 -15.17 -2.41 -14.05
CA LYS A 88 -15.58 -1.34 -13.14
C LYS A 88 -14.35 -0.65 -12.57
N GLU A 89 -14.54 0.60 -12.20
CA GLU A 89 -13.53 1.36 -11.48
C GLU A 89 -13.48 0.90 -10.01
N VAL A 90 -12.27 0.68 -9.52
CA VAL A 90 -11.98 0.31 -8.13
C VAL A 90 -10.81 1.13 -7.63
N THR A 91 -10.77 1.39 -6.32
CA THR A 91 -9.60 1.99 -5.66
C THR A 91 -8.88 0.92 -4.85
N LEU A 92 -7.63 0.63 -5.20
CA LEU A 92 -6.77 -0.28 -4.46
C LEU A 92 -5.64 0.49 -3.76
N ASN A 93 -5.28 0.04 -2.57
CA ASN A 93 -4.21 0.63 -1.77
C ASN A 93 -3.04 -0.33 -1.65
N GLY A 94 -1.83 0.17 -1.91
CA GLY A 94 -0.65 -0.68 -1.94
C GLY A 94 0.65 0.07 -2.23
N ASP A 95 1.74 -0.68 -2.28
CA ASP A 95 3.04 -0.17 -2.67
C ASP A 95 3.25 -0.42 -4.16
N VAL A 96 3.71 0.59 -4.89
CA VAL A 96 3.99 0.50 -6.34
C VAL A 96 5.48 0.29 -6.54
N TYR A 97 5.82 -0.79 -7.23
CA TYR A 97 7.17 -1.11 -7.65
C TYR A 97 7.27 -1.10 -9.17
N LYS A 98 8.45 -0.77 -9.67
CA LYS A 98 8.81 -0.88 -11.09
C LYS A 98 9.82 -2.01 -11.25
N ASP A 99 9.53 -2.95 -12.15
CA ASP A 99 10.46 -4.03 -12.48
C ASP A 99 11.56 -3.55 -13.46
N LYS A 100 12.52 -4.44 -13.77
CA LYS A 100 13.61 -4.17 -14.72
C LYS A 100 13.15 -3.90 -16.17
N PHE A 101 11.95 -4.32 -16.54
CA PHE A 101 11.37 -4.08 -17.87
C PHE A 101 10.58 -2.77 -17.92
N GLY A 102 10.36 -2.17 -16.76
CA GLY A 102 9.66 -0.91 -16.59
C GLY A 102 8.17 -1.04 -16.31
N ASN A 103 7.67 -2.26 -16.09
CA ASN A 103 6.27 -2.50 -15.73
C ASN A 103 6.01 -2.08 -14.28
N LEU A 104 4.82 -1.57 -14.01
CA LEU A 104 4.38 -1.20 -12.67
C LEU A 104 3.61 -2.35 -12.03
N ASN A 105 3.99 -2.65 -10.79
CA ASN A 105 3.44 -3.73 -9.98
C ASN A 105 2.87 -3.11 -8.70
N LEU A 106 1.58 -3.25 -8.47
CA LEU A 106 0.88 -2.77 -7.28
C LEU A 106 0.74 -3.92 -6.28
N PHE A 107 1.49 -3.86 -5.19
CA PHE A 107 1.42 -4.80 -4.07
C PHE A 107 0.35 -4.33 -3.09
N VAL A 108 -0.83 -4.95 -3.16
CA VAL A 108 -1.96 -4.58 -2.30
C VAL A 108 -1.87 -5.30 -0.96
N LYS A 109 -2.39 -4.67 0.10
CA LYS A 109 -2.50 -5.33 1.41
C LYS A 109 -3.74 -6.21 1.54
N ALA A 110 -4.80 -5.87 0.80
CA ALA A 110 -6.06 -6.59 0.78
C ALA A 110 -6.84 -6.21 -0.48
N LEU A 111 -7.75 -7.08 -0.91
CA LEU A 111 -8.76 -6.75 -1.90
C LEU A 111 -10.04 -6.28 -1.20
N PRO A 112 -10.74 -5.26 -1.73
CA PRO A 112 -12.04 -4.89 -1.21
C PRO A 112 -13.01 -6.05 -1.46
N GLN A 113 -13.82 -6.33 -0.45
CA GLN A 113 -14.88 -7.31 -0.57
C GLN A 113 -16.07 -6.67 -1.33
N PRO A 114 -16.77 -7.44 -2.18
CA PRO A 114 -17.95 -6.96 -2.88
C PRO A 114 -19.13 -6.65 -1.96
#